data_AF-A0A3M0YFU9-F1
#
_entry.id   AF-A0A3M0YFU9-F1
#
_cell.length_a   1.000
_cell.length_b   1.000
_cell.length_c   1.000
_cell.angle_alpha   90.00
_cell.angle_beta   90.00
_cell.angle_gamma   90.00
#
_symmetry.space_group_name_H-M   'P 1'
#
loop_
_entity.id
_entity.type
_entity.pdbx_description
1 polymer ?
#
loop_
_entity_poly.entity_id
_entity_poly.type
_entity_poly.pdbx_seq_one_letter_code
_entity_poly.pdbx_strand_id
1 'polypeptide(L)' 'MRHGNSGRKLNRTWSHRKAMLANMAMALIKHEQITTTLPKAKELRPYVE' A
#
# COMPACT_ATOMS: atom_id res chain seq x y z
N MET A 1 -16.30 14.81 -9.02
CA MET A 1 -14.90 15.07 -8.60
C MET A 1 -14.68 14.48 -7.21
N ARG A 2 -13.49 13.99 -6.87
CA ARG A 2 -13.21 13.36 -5.56
C ARG A 2 -12.45 14.36 -4.67
N HIS A 3 -13.15 15.35 -4.11
CA HIS A 3 -12.54 16.44 -3.33
C HIS A 3 -12.24 15.99 -1.88
N GLY A 4 -11.03 16.26 -1.40
CA GLY A 4 -10.63 15.99 0.00
C GLY A 4 -10.39 14.52 0.34
N ASN A 5 -10.52 13.58 -0.61
CA ASN A 5 -10.28 12.17 -0.32
C ASN A 5 -8.79 11.81 -0.36
N SER A 6 -8.31 11.22 0.73
CA SER A 6 -7.00 10.57 0.80
C SER A 6 -7.04 9.13 0.26
N GLY A 7 -5.85 8.62 -0.08
CA GLY A 7 -5.61 7.24 -0.46
C GLY A 7 -6.02 6.85 -1.89
N ARG A 8 -5.24 5.96 -2.49
CA ARG A 8 -5.46 5.42 -3.85
C ARG A 8 -6.29 4.15 -3.82
N LYS A 9 -7.20 3.99 -4.80
CA LYS A 9 -8.02 2.76 -4.93
C LYS A 9 -7.20 1.53 -5.35
N LEU A 10 -6.08 1.73 -6.06
CA LEU A 10 -5.21 0.68 -6.60
C LEU A 10 -5.94 -0.40 -7.42
N ASN A 11 -7.07 -0.02 -8.02
CA ASN A 11 -8.02 -0.89 -8.72
C ASN A 11 -8.39 -2.17 -7.94
N ARG A 12 -8.56 -2.05 -6.62
CA ARG A 12 -8.88 -3.17 -5.73
C ARG A 12 -10.01 -2.79 -4.77
N THR A 13 -10.78 -3.80 -4.35
CA THR A 13 -11.74 -3.68 -3.25
C THR A 13 -11.02 -3.32 -1.96
N TRP A 14 -11.77 -2.80 -0.98
CA TRP A 14 -11.19 -2.39 0.30
C TRP A 14 -10.52 -3.56 1.04
N SER A 15 -11.17 -4.73 1.09
CA SER A 15 -10.63 -5.94 1.73
C SER A 15 -9.32 -6.40 1.09
N HIS A 16 -9.28 -6.48 -0.24
CA HIS A 16 -8.07 -6.87 -0.96
C HIS A 16 -6.96 -5.82 -0.77
N ARG A 17 -7.26 -4.52 -0.80
CA ARG A 17 -6.25 -3.48 -0.57
C ARG A 17 -5.65 -3.58 0.83
N LYS A 18 -6.46 -3.83 1.86
CA LYS A 18 -6.01 -4.03 3.24
C LYS A 18 -5.04 -5.22 3.35
N ALA A 19 -5.43 -6.37 2.81
CA ALA A 19 -4.59 -7.58 2.82
C ALA A 19 -3.29 -7.40 2.02
N MET A 20 -3.37 -6.77 0.85
CA MET A 20 -2.21 -6.50 -0.01
C MET A 20 -1.18 -5.61 0.71
N LEU A 21 -1.62 -4.52 1.35
CA LEU A 21 -0.72 -3.61 2.07
C LEU A 21 -0.09 -4.29 3.30
N ALA A 22 -0.87 -5.09 4.05
CA ALA A 22 -0.34 -5.87 5.18
C ALA A 22 0.75 -6.85 4.74
N ASN A 23 0.52 -7.59 3.64
CA ASN A 23 1.51 -8.52 3.11
C ASN A 23 2.76 -7.79 2.58
N MET A 24 2.59 -6.64 1.95
CA MET A 24 3.73 -5.82 1.50
C MET A 24 4.55 -5.27 2.66
N ALA A 25 3.91 -4.84 3.75
CA ALA A 25 4.61 -4.39 4.96
C ALA A 25 5.42 -5.55 5.59
N MET A 26 4.81 -6.73 5.72
CA MET A 26 5.51 -7.92 6.21
C MET A 26 6.71 -8.30 5.33
N ALA A 27 6.53 -8.26 4.00
CA ALA A 27 7.61 -8.55 3.07
C ALA A 27 8.75 -7.52 3.17
N LEU A 28 8.43 -6.24 3.35
CA LEU A 28 9.42 -5.18 3.54
C LEU A 28 10.19 -5.35 4.85
N ILE A 29 9.53 -5.69 5.94
CA ILE A 29 10.19 -5.99 7.23
C ILE A 29 11.11 -7.21 7.10
N LYS A 30 10.65 -8.27 6.41
CA LYS A 30 11.40 -9.52 6.28
C LYS A 30 12.63 -9.41 5.38
N HIS A 31 12.52 -8.67 4.28
CA HIS A 31 13.53 -8.61 3.23
C HIS A 31 14.30 -7.28 3.21
N GLU A 32 13.96 -6.34 4.10
CA GLU A 32 14.52 -4.98 4.23
C GLU A 32 14.33 -4.07 3.00
N GLN A 33 14.06 -4.65 1.84
CA GLN A 33 13.80 -3.97 0.58
C GLN A 33 12.87 -4.80 -0.30
N ILE A 34 11.93 -4.15 -0.97
CA ILE A 34 11.06 -4.77 -1.98
C ILE A 34 10.94 -3.86 -3.21
N THR A 35 10.78 -4.47 -4.39
CA THR A 35 10.47 -3.74 -5.62
C THR A 35 8.97 -3.74 -5.86
N THR A 36 8.37 -2.57 -6.08
CA THR A 36 6.94 -2.43 -6.35
C THR A 36 6.66 -1.20 -7.22
N THR A 37 5.40 -0.99 -7.60
CA THR A 37 5.00 0.18 -8.39
C THR A 37 4.97 1.44 -7.51
N LEU A 38 5.35 2.59 -8.06
CA LEU A 38 5.33 3.89 -7.39
C LEU A 38 4.05 4.19 -6.55
N PRO A 39 2.81 4.01 -7.08
CA PRO A 39 1.62 4.26 -6.29
C PRO A 39 1.49 3.31 -5.09
N LYS A 40 1.85 2.03 -5.22
CA LYS A 40 1.80 1.08 -4.10
C LYS A 40 2.84 1.42 -3.03
N ALA A 41 4.05 1.81 -3.43
CA ALA A 41 5.09 2.23 -2.49
C ALA A 41 4.65 3.46 -1.68
N LYS A 42 4.06 4.47 -2.33
CA LYS A 42 3.55 5.67 -1.65
C LYS A 42 2.41 5.36 -0.67
N GLU A 43 1.54 4.40 -0.96
CA GLU A 43 0.48 3.97 -0.03
C GLU A 43 1.00 3.06 1.10
N LEU A 44 2.17 2.43 0.94
CA LEU A 44 2.76 1.55 1.95
C LEU A 44 3.41 2.34 3.10
N ARG A 45 3.93 3.55 2.85
CA ARG A 45 4.66 4.36 3.84
C ARG A 45 3.99 4.45 5.22
N PRO A 46 2.67 4.78 5.34
CA PRO A 46 2.03 4.92 6.65
C PRO A 46 1.87 3.62 7.45
N TYR A 47 2.20 2.46 6.85
CA TYR A 47 2.11 1.16 7.50
C TYR A 47 3.47 0.68 8.03
N VAL A 48 4.56 1.37 7.68
CA VAL A 48 5.94 0.94 7.96
C VAL A 48 6.76 2.06 8.62
N GLU A 49 6.42 3.34 8.39
CA GLU A 49 6.85 4.49 9.21
C GLU A 49 6.06 4.53 10.53
#